data_AF-A0A5C8HX37-F1
#
_entry.id   AF-A0A5C8HX37-F1
#
_cell.length_a   1.000
_cell.length_b   1.000
_cell.length_c   1.000
_cell.angle_alpha   90.00
_cell.angle_beta   90.00
_cell.angle_gamma   90.00
#
_symmetry.space_group_name_H-M   'P 1'
#
loop_
_entity.id
_entity.type
_entity.pdbx_description
1 polymer ?
#
loop_
_entity_poly.entity_id
_entity_poly.type
_entity_poly.pdbx_seq_one_letter_code
_entity_poly.pdbx_strand_id
1 'polypeptide(L)' 'MDPIDLRHLPDDGGARISELVATVAERPLYVRVGADDAASVSLLSKLGFTEVSRTTSDDEIVLALPPTLE' A
#
# COMPACT_ATOMS: atom_id res chain seq x y z
N MET A 1 1.59 -7.67 -14.00
CA MET A 1 1.04 -7.99 -12.68
C MET A 1 0.30 -6.75 -12.23
N ASP A 2 -1.01 -6.86 -12.06
CA ASP A 2 -1.88 -5.76 -11.64
C ASP A 2 -1.64 -5.41 -10.16
N PRO A 3 -1.58 -4.11 -9.80
CA PRO A 3 -1.51 -3.68 -8.41
C PRO A 3 -2.77 -4.11 -7.65
N ILE A 4 -2.64 -4.40 -6.36
CA ILE A 4 -3.78 -4.74 -5.50
C ILE A 4 -4.65 -3.49 -5.35
N ASP A 5 -5.88 -3.55 -5.88
CA ASP A 5 -6.85 -2.47 -5.75
C ASP A 5 -7.48 -2.52 -4.35
N LEU A 6 -7.13 -1.54 -3.51
CA LEU A 6 -7.60 -1.43 -2.13
C LEU A 6 -9.02 -0.87 -2.02
N ARG A 7 -9.62 -0.34 -3.11
CA ARG A 7 -10.94 0.30 -3.07
C ARG A 7 -12.09 -0.69 -2.92
N HIS A 8 -11.79 -1.99 -2.97
CA HIS A 8 -12.77 -3.06 -2.96
C HIS A 8 -12.61 -4.07 -1.81
N LEU A 9 -11.84 -3.71 -0.77
CA LEU A 9 -11.69 -4.56 0.42
C LEU A 9 -12.94 -4.45 1.32
N PRO A 10 -13.57 -5.57 1.70
CA PRO A 10 -14.63 -5.58 2.72
C PRO A 10 -14.08 -5.10 4.08
N ASP A 11 -14.98 -4.68 4.98
CA ASP A 11 -14.76 -4.00 6.28
C ASP A 11 -13.62 -4.55 7.18
N ASP A 12 -13.16 -5.79 6.94
CA ASP A 12 -11.99 -6.45 7.56
C ASP A 12 -10.62 -6.15 6.88
N GLY A 13 -10.52 -5.07 6.08
CA GLY A 13 -9.38 -4.76 5.22
C GLY A 13 -8.01 -4.79 5.90
N GLY A 14 -7.93 -4.41 7.19
CA GLY A 14 -6.68 -4.41 7.95
C GLY A 14 -6.11 -5.81 8.26
N ALA A 15 -6.97 -6.80 8.51
CA ALA A 15 -6.54 -8.16 8.86
C ALA A 15 -5.93 -8.88 7.65
N ARG A 16 -6.48 -8.66 6.46
CA ARG A 16 -5.94 -9.24 5.21
C ARG A 16 -4.63 -8.62 4.76
N ILE A 17 -4.42 -7.32 5.02
CA ILE A 17 -3.15 -6.67 4.70
C ILE A 17 -2.03 -7.25 5.57
N SER A 18 -2.27 -7.46 6.88
CA SER A 18 -1.29 -8.08 7.78
C SER A 18 -0.93 -9.52 7.40
N GLU A 19 -1.90 -10.34 6.96
CA GLU A 19 -1.60 -11.72 6.49
C GLU A 19 -0.85 -11.75 5.15
N LEU A 20 -1.15 -10.83 4.24
CA LEU A 20 -0.37 -10.65 3.00
C LEU A 20 1.05 -10.17 3.29
N VAL A 21 1.24 -9.28 4.27
CA VAL A 21 2.58 -8.87 4.72
C VAL A 21 3.37 -10.04 5.29
N ALA A 22 2.73 -10.87 6.12
CA ALA A 22 3.37 -12.03 6.72
C ALA A 22 3.71 -13.13 5.69
N THR A 23 2.91 -13.28 4.63
CA THR A 23 3.12 -14.29 3.58
C THR A 23 4.13 -13.84 2.53
N VAL A 24 4.29 -12.53 2.32
CA VAL A 24 5.11 -11.94 1.25
C VAL A 24 6.39 -11.32 1.84
N ALA A 25 6.95 -11.90 2.89
CA ALA A 25 8.18 -11.44 3.54
C ALA A 25 9.39 -11.35 2.57
N GLU A 26 9.33 -12.04 1.44
CA GLU A 26 10.39 -12.08 0.42
C GLU A 26 10.26 -10.97 -0.66
N ARG A 27 9.16 -10.20 -0.71
CA ARG A 27 8.92 -9.24 -1.80
C ARG A 27 8.36 -7.91 -1.28
N PRO A 28 8.73 -6.77 -1.92
CA PRO A 28 8.17 -5.47 -1.58
C PRO A 28 6.65 -5.45 -1.81
N LEU A 29 5.90 -4.92 -0.84
CA LEU A 29 4.47 -4.71 -0.96
C LEU A 29 4.20 -3.36 -1.60
N TYR A 30 3.28 -3.33 -2.57
CA TYR A 30 2.87 -2.11 -3.24
C TYR A 30 1.40 -1.82 -2.93
N VAL A 31 1.12 -0.57 -2.60
CA VAL A 31 -0.21 -0.05 -2.28
C VAL A 31 -0.48 1.17 -3.14
N ARG A 32 -1.69 1.26 -3.70
CA ARG A 32 -2.18 2.42 -4.45
C ARG A 32 -3.25 3.13 -3.63
N VAL A 33 -3.09 4.44 -3.44
CA VAL A 33 -4.04 5.31 -2.74
C VAL A 33 -4.30 6.57 -3.56
N GLY A 34 -5.46 7.20 -3.38
CA GLY A 34 -5.70 8.54 -3.93
C GLY A 34 -4.78 9.56 -3.26
N ALA A 35 -4.25 10.52 -4.03
CA ALA A 35 -3.39 11.57 -3.50
C ALA A 35 -4.17 12.56 -2.61
N ASP A 36 -5.47 12.70 -2.82
CA ASP A 36 -6.39 13.44 -1.95
C ASP A 36 -6.64 12.73 -0.59
N ASP A 37 -6.35 11.43 -0.49
CA ASP A 37 -6.57 10.65 0.74
C ASP A 37 -5.40 10.81 1.73
N ALA A 38 -5.28 12.02 2.28
CA ALA A 38 -4.22 12.39 3.22
C ALA A 38 -4.17 11.49 4.47
N ALA A 39 -5.32 10.91 4.86
CA ALA A 39 -5.41 9.98 5.99
C ALA A 39 -4.69 8.66 5.69
N SER A 40 -4.95 8.06 4.53
CA SER A 40 -4.30 6.81 4.10
C SER A 40 -2.81 7.03 3.84
N VAL A 41 -2.42 8.13 3.19
CA VAL A 41 -1.01 8.49 2.98
C VAL A 41 -0.26 8.61 4.31
N SER A 42 -0.86 9.29 5.29
CA SER A 42 -0.27 9.44 6.62
C SER A 42 -0.15 8.12 7.38
N LEU A 43 -1.14 7.23 7.26
CA LEU A 43 -1.10 5.90 7.88
C LEU A 43 -0.02 5.02 7.26
N LEU A 44 0.06 4.97 5.92
CA LEU A 44 1.03 4.16 5.19
C LEU A 44 2.46 4.64 5.43
N SER A 45 2.67 5.95 5.50
CA SER A 45 3.96 6.53 5.88
C SER A 45 4.40 6.09 7.29
N LYS A 46 3.48 6.04 8.26
CA LYS A 46 3.77 5.51 9.62
C LYS A 46 4.08 4.02 9.63
N LEU A 47 3.49 3.27 8.71
CA LEU A 47 3.76 1.84 8.52
C LEU A 47 5.08 1.56 7.79
N GLY A 48 5.81 2.61 7.38
CA GLY A 48 7.12 2.49 6.71
C GLY A 48 7.02 2.42 5.18
N PHE A 49 5.84 2.61 4.60
CA PHE A 49 5.71 2.68 3.15
C PHE A 49 6.31 4.00 2.63
N THR A 50 7.00 3.91 1.50
CA THR A 50 7.65 5.04 0.82
C THR A 50 7.01 5.29 -0.54
N GLU A 51 6.81 6.56 -0.92
CA GLU A 51 6.28 6.90 -2.25
C GLU A 51 7.29 6.47 -3.32
N VAL A 52 6.85 5.62 -4.25
CA VAL A 52 7.67 5.15 -5.38
C VAL A 52 7.18 5.66 -6.72
N SER A 53 5.91 6.05 -6.81
CA SER A 53 5.34 6.61 -8.02
C SER A 53 4.12 7.47 -7.70
N ARG A 54 3.88 8.51 -8.49
CA ARG A 54 2.69 9.35 -8.44
C ARG A 54 2.15 9.54 -9.86
N THR A 55 0.87 9.23 -10.05
CA THR A 55 0.15 9.43 -11.30
C THR A 55 -0.74 10.65 -11.16
N THR A 56 -0.41 11.73 -11.86
CA THR A 56 -1.16 12.99 -11.80
C THR A 56 -2.46 12.97 -12.61
N SER A 57 -2.61 12.02 -13.54
CA SER A 57 -3.83 11.90 -14.37
C SER A 57 -5.03 11.31 -13.62
N ASP A 58 -4.80 10.44 -12.64
CA ASP A 58 -5.86 9.84 -11.80
C ASP A 58 -5.79 10.35 -10.34
N ASP A 59 -4.84 11.26 -10.07
CA ASP A 59 -4.49 11.76 -8.73
C ASP A 59 -4.22 10.64 -7.73
N GLU A 60 -3.25 9.77 -8.06
CA GLU A 60 -2.96 8.57 -7.28
C GLU A 60 -1.48 8.44 -6.94
N ILE A 61 -1.22 7.84 -5.78
CA ILE A 61 0.11 7.61 -5.23
C ILE A 61 0.29 6.11 -5.04
N VAL A 62 1.42 5.60 -5.53
CA VAL A 62 1.89 4.24 -5.27
C VAL A 62 2.98 4.30 -4.21
N LEU A 63 2.72 3.59 -3.13
CA LEU A 63 3.56 3.49 -1.94
C LEU A 63 4.09 2.06 -1.86
N ALA A 64 5.38 1.89 -1.56
CA ALA A 64 6.01 0.59 -1.41
C ALA A 64 6.58 0.39 0.00
N LEU A 65 6.33 -0.78 0.58
CA LEU A 65 7.01 -1.24 1.80
C LEU A 65 8.12 -2.22 1.37
N PRO A 66 9.40 -1.92 1.66
CA PRO A 66 10.49 -2.84 1.35
C PRO A 66 10.32 -4.17 2.12
N PRO A 67 10.79 -5.29 1.56
CA PRO A 67 10.74 -6.57 2.27
C PRO A 67 11.57 -6.48 3.56
N THR A 68 11.04 -7.01 4.65
CA THR A 68 11.71 -7.06 5.97
C THR A 68 12.74 -8.19 6.02
N LEU A 69 13.52 -8.38 4.95
CA LEU A 69 14.54 -9.40 4.86
C LEU A 69 15.80 -8.89 5.60
N GLU A 70 15.83 -9.14 6.91
CA GLU A 70 17.07 -9.19 7.70
C GLU A 70 17.68 -10.60 7.64
#